data_AF-A0A968M934-F1
#
_entry.id   AF-A0A968M934-F1
#
_cell.length_a   1.000
_cell.length_b   1.000
_cell.length_c   1.000
_cell.angle_alpha   90.00
_cell.angle_beta   90.00
_cell.angle_gamma   90.00
#
_symmetry.space_group_name_H-M   'P 1'
#
loop_
_entity.id
_entity.type
_entity.pdbx_description
1 polymer ?
#
loop_
_entity_poly.entity_id
_entity_poly.type
_entity_poly.pdbx_seq_one_letter_code
_entity_poly.pdbx_strand_id
1 'polypeptide(L)'
;MAKKFKDYYDRDWAELLAYKIKQVKDQFDSLGFVSRVVDVVKDKEFLDRQDAIVGVFEEVLGKNYQKNVQLFTTILGPKLQKPEGMFTKGFWLWPIGRYIEKHGLENVDVSIDFIYELTQRFTGEFAIRPILEEFPQKL
;
A
#
# COMPACT_ATOMS: atom_id res chain seq x y z
N MET A 1 -10.73 -24.41 -8.12
CA MET A 1 -9.28 -24.16 -7.95
C MET A 1 -9.11 -23.00 -6.99
N ALA A 2 -8.12 -23.06 -6.09
CA ALA A 2 -7.82 -21.95 -5.19
C ALA A 2 -7.24 -20.75 -5.99
N LYS A 3 -7.58 -19.53 -5.57
CA LYS A 3 -7.06 -18.27 -6.15
C LYS A 3 -5.53 -18.22 -5.97
N LYS A 4 -4.78 -17.90 -7.04
CA LYS A 4 -3.32 -17.74 -6.93
C LYS A 4 -3.00 -16.48 -6.14
N PHE A 5 -1.85 -16.46 -5.45
CA PHE A 5 -1.44 -15.32 -4.62
C PHE A 5 -1.44 -13.98 -5.36
N LYS A 6 -0.95 -13.95 -6.61
CA LYS A 6 -0.95 -12.75 -7.44
C LYS A 6 -2.35 -12.21 -7.75
N ASP A 7 -3.33 -13.10 -7.82
CA ASP A 7 -4.70 -12.76 -8.20
C ASP A 7 -5.45 -12.05 -7.07
N TYR A 8 -4.90 -11.98 -5.85
CA TYR A 8 -5.48 -11.18 -4.75
C TYR A 8 -5.38 -9.67 -4.97
N TYR A 9 -4.61 -9.20 -5.97
CA TYR A 9 -4.47 -7.79 -6.33
C TYR A 9 -5.16 -7.56 -7.66
N ASP A 10 -6.48 -7.56 -7.60
CA ASP A 10 -7.41 -7.50 -8.71
C ASP A 10 -8.51 -6.45 -8.42
N ARG A 11 -9.65 -6.58 -9.11
CA ARG A 11 -10.82 -5.72 -8.91
C ARG A 11 -11.27 -5.68 -7.45
N ASP A 12 -11.38 -6.83 -6.78
CA ASP A 12 -11.89 -6.90 -5.40
C ASP A 12 -10.99 -6.13 -4.45
N TRP A 13 -9.67 -6.25 -4.64
CA TRP A 13 -8.70 -5.45 -3.87
C TRP A 13 -8.82 -3.95 -4.17
N ALA A 14 -8.99 -3.57 -5.45
CA ALA A 14 -9.12 -2.18 -5.84
C ALA A 14 -10.41 -1.56 -5.24
N GLU A 15 -11.52 -2.30 -5.26
CA GLU A 15 -12.80 -1.88 -4.69
C GLU A 15 -12.71 -1.74 -3.16
N LEU A 16 -12.05 -2.69 -2.48
CA LEU A 16 -11.76 -2.61 -1.05
C LEU A 16 -10.97 -1.35 -0.70
N LEU A 17 -9.88 -1.08 -1.42
CA LEU A 17 -9.04 0.09 -1.14
C LEU A 17 -9.79 1.38 -1.46
N ALA A 18 -10.52 1.43 -2.58
CA ALA A 18 -11.33 2.59 -2.96
C ALA A 18 -12.40 2.91 -1.92
N TYR A 19 -13.08 1.89 -1.40
CA TYR A 19 -14.05 2.05 -0.31
C TYR A 19 -13.40 2.68 0.91
N LYS A 20 -12.24 2.17 1.34
CA LYS A 20 -11.49 2.71 2.50
C LYS A 20 -11.06 4.15 2.31
N ILE A 21 -10.52 4.50 1.14
CA ILE A 21 -10.12 5.88 0.82
C ILE A 21 -11.34 6.80 0.82
N LYS A 22 -12.47 6.35 0.27
CA LYS A 22 -13.70 7.14 0.21
C LYS A 22 -14.29 7.46 1.59
N GLN A 23 -14.02 6.65 2.62
CA GLN A 23 -14.42 6.96 4.00
C GLN A 23 -13.70 8.20 4.58
N VAL A 24 -12.58 8.60 4.00
CA VAL A 24 -11.73 9.70 4.52
C VAL A 24 -11.49 10.80 3.47
N LYS A 25 -11.93 10.59 2.23
CA LYS A 25 -11.81 11.52 1.10
C LYS A 25 -13.06 11.40 0.22
N ASP A 26 -14.08 12.20 0.53
CA ASP A 26 -15.41 12.12 -0.12
C ASP A 26 -15.37 12.25 -1.65
N GLN A 27 -14.48 13.10 -2.16
CA GLN A 27 -14.32 13.36 -3.60
C GLN A 27 -13.38 12.38 -4.31
N PHE A 28 -13.09 11.22 -3.72
CA PHE A 28 -12.27 10.20 -4.37
C PHE A 28 -13.04 9.50 -5.50
N ASP A 29 -12.47 9.52 -6.72
CA ASP A 29 -13.00 8.80 -7.88
C ASP A 29 -12.72 7.29 -7.76
N SER A 30 -13.56 6.61 -6.97
CA SER A 30 -13.47 5.17 -6.77
C SER A 30 -13.61 4.37 -8.07
N LEU A 31 -14.48 4.80 -8.99
CA LEU A 31 -14.75 4.06 -10.23
C LEU A 31 -13.55 4.16 -11.19
N GLY A 32 -13.02 5.36 -11.36
CA GLY A 32 -11.81 5.59 -12.16
C GLY A 32 -10.61 4.83 -11.58
N PHE A 33 -10.41 4.88 -10.26
CA PHE A 33 -9.35 4.12 -9.59
C PHE A 33 -9.46 2.61 -9.84
N VAL A 34 -10.63 2.02 -9.58
CA VAL A 34 -10.85 0.57 -9.78
C VAL A 34 -10.62 0.18 -11.24
N SER A 35 -11.16 0.94 -12.18
CA SER A 35 -10.98 0.68 -13.61
C SER A 35 -9.49 0.71 -14.00
N ARG A 36 -8.75 1.71 -13.51
CA ARG A 36 -7.32 1.87 -13.80
C ARG A 36 -6.50 0.71 -13.24
N VAL A 37 -6.74 0.32 -11.98
CA VAL A 37 -6.04 -0.81 -11.37
C VAL A 37 -6.27 -2.10 -12.18
N VAL A 38 -7.52 -2.41 -12.52
CA VAL A 38 -7.86 -3.63 -13.28
C VAL A 38 -7.16 -3.68 -14.63
N ASP A 39 -7.06 -2.54 -15.31
CA ASP A 39 -6.38 -2.43 -16.60
C ASP A 39 -4.87 -2.68 -16.45
N VAL A 40 -4.22 -1.99 -15.50
CA VAL A 40 -2.75 -2.06 -15.39
C VAL A 40 -2.22 -3.36 -14.81
N VAL A 41 -3.02 -4.11 -14.03
CA VAL A 41 -2.57 -5.40 -13.45
C VAL A 41 -2.79 -6.59 -14.39
N LYS A 42 -3.49 -6.38 -15.51
CA LYS A 42 -3.78 -7.43 -16.48
C LYS A 42 -2.50 -8.07 -17.01
N ASP A 43 -2.48 -9.40 -17.06
CA ASP A 43 -1.35 -10.22 -17.58
C ASP A 43 -0.01 -10.01 -16.86
N LYS A 44 0.00 -9.37 -15.68
CA LYS A 44 1.21 -9.15 -14.86
C LYS A 44 1.40 -10.21 -13.79
N GLU A 45 2.67 -10.49 -13.49
CA GLU A 45 3.08 -11.26 -12.31
C GLU A 45 3.03 -10.41 -11.03
N PHE A 46 3.16 -11.06 -9.88
CA PHE A 46 2.91 -10.44 -8.58
C PHE A 46 3.65 -9.11 -8.36
N LEU A 47 4.97 -9.07 -8.51
CA LEU A 47 5.76 -7.84 -8.29
C LEU A 47 5.42 -6.75 -9.30
N ASP A 48 5.24 -7.13 -10.57
CA ASP A 48 4.83 -6.19 -11.63
C ASP A 48 3.45 -5.58 -11.34
N ARG A 49 2.54 -6.33 -10.72
CA ARG A 49 1.24 -5.79 -10.26
C ARG A 49 1.43 -4.80 -9.12
N GLN A 50 2.29 -5.09 -8.14
CA GLN A 50 2.58 -4.16 -7.05
C GLN A 50 3.12 -2.83 -7.60
N ASP A 51 4.06 -2.91 -8.54
CA ASP A 51 4.66 -1.74 -9.18
C ASP A 51 3.68 -0.97 -10.04
N ALA A 52 2.81 -1.66 -10.78
CA ALA A 52 1.75 -1.02 -11.56
C ALA A 52 0.75 -0.29 -10.66
N ILE A 53 0.36 -0.89 -9.53
CA ILE A 53 -0.54 -0.26 -8.55
C ILE A 53 0.09 0.99 -7.94
N VAL A 54 1.39 0.96 -7.61
CA VAL A 54 2.11 2.15 -7.15
C VAL A 54 2.02 3.28 -8.18
N GLY A 55 2.21 2.98 -9.48
CA GLY A 55 2.01 3.96 -10.55
C GLY A 55 0.60 4.56 -10.55
N VAL A 56 -0.44 3.75 -10.28
CA VAL A 56 -1.80 4.28 -10.14
C VAL A 56 -1.93 5.20 -8.92
N PHE A 57 -1.29 4.90 -7.79
CA PHE A 57 -1.31 5.80 -6.63
C PHE A 57 -0.71 7.17 -6.96
N GLU A 58 0.40 7.22 -7.69
CA GLU A 58 1.04 8.46 -8.12
C GLU A 58 0.13 9.28 -9.04
N GLU A 59 -0.59 8.62 -9.95
CA GLU A 59 -1.56 9.25 -10.85
C GLU A 59 -2.77 9.84 -10.10
N VAL A 60 -3.34 9.09 -9.15
CA VAL A 60 -4.65 9.42 -8.54
C VAL A 60 -4.57 10.20 -7.23
N LEU A 61 -3.50 10.05 -6.45
CA LEU A 61 -3.33 10.71 -5.15
C LEU A 61 -2.52 12.01 -5.27
N GLY A 62 -1.74 12.15 -6.35
CA GLY A 62 -0.84 13.27 -6.59
C GLY A 62 0.54 13.06 -5.97
N LYS A 63 1.41 14.08 -6.12
CA LYS A 63 2.85 13.97 -5.86
C LYS A 63 3.30 14.29 -4.43
N ASN A 64 2.38 14.64 -3.52
CA ASN A 64 2.79 14.98 -2.16
C ASN A 64 2.89 13.71 -1.31
N TYR A 65 4.12 13.19 -1.19
CA TYR A 65 4.41 11.96 -0.45
C TYR A 65 3.82 11.98 0.97
N GLN A 66 4.10 13.02 1.75
CA GLN A 66 3.60 13.12 3.13
C GLN A 66 2.07 13.04 3.23
N LYS A 67 1.34 13.71 2.33
CA LYS A 67 -0.13 13.63 2.27
C LYS A 67 -0.60 12.23 1.91
N ASN A 68 0.07 11.55 0.99
CA ASN A 68 -0.27 10.19 0.59
C ASN A 68 -0.05 9.21 1.76
N VAL A 69 1.07 9.32 2.47
CA VAL A 69 1.34 8.49 3.66
C VAL A 69 0.34 8.78 4.79
N GLN A 70 -0.03 10.05 5.02
CA GLN A 70 -1.08 10.40 5.99
C GLN A 70 -2.43 9.77 5.62
N LEU A 71 -2.82 9.79 4.34
CA LEU A 71 -4.01 9.11 3.85
C LEU A 71 -3.94 7.61 4.15
N PHE A 72 -2.82 6.95 3.81
CA PHE A 72 -2.62 5.52 4.07
C PHE A 72 -2.69 5.18 5.56
N THR A 73 -2.06 6.01 6.41
CA THR A 73 -2.08 5.87 7.87
C THR A 73 -3.52 5.87 8.40
N THR A 74 -4.35 6.79 7.88
CA THR A 74 -5.73 6.95 8.32
C THR A 74 -6.60 5.72 8.01
N ILE A 75 -6.31 5.01 6.92
CA ILE A 75 -7.10 3.86 6.47
C ILE A 75 -6.61 2.49 6.98
N LEU A 76 -5.49 2.45 7.72
CA LEU A 76 -4.87 1.21 8.22
C LEU A 76 -5.83 0.34 9.06
N GLY A 77 -6.80 0.95 9.74
CA GLY A 77 -7.74 0.24 10.62
C GLY A 77 -7.10 -0.21 11.95
N PRO A 78 -7.75 -1.12 12.70
CA PRO A 78 -7.26 -1.56 14.00
C PRO A 78 -6.00 -2.44 13.90
N LYS A 79 -5.18 -2.44 14.95
CA LYS A 79 -4.01 -3.32 15.10
C LYS A 79 -4.46 -4.78 15.14
N LEU A 80 -3.63 -5.70 14.66
CA LEU A 80 -3.88 -7.12 14.85
C LEU A 80 -3.66 -7.50 16.32
N GLN A 81 -4.56 -8.32 16.87
CA GLN A 81 -4.37 -8.86 18.23
C GLN A 81 -3.24 -9.88 18.29
N LYS A 82 -2.96 -10.58 17.17
CA LYS A 82 -1.88 -11.55 17.05
C LYS A 82 -1.28 -11.54 15.62
N PRO A 83 0.02 -11.86 15.44
CA PRO A 83 0.72 -11.75 14.17
C PRO A 83 0.18 -12.65 13.04
N GLU A 84 -0.45 -13.78 13.38
CA GLU A 84 -0.91 -14.78 12.40
C GLU A 84 -2.02 -14.24 11.46
N GLY A 85 -2.61 -13.09 11.79
CA GLY A 85 -3.56 -12.37 10.95
C GLY A 85 -2.93 -11.58 9.80
N MET A 86 -1.61 -11.46 9.74
CA MET A 86 -0.90 -10.57 8.82
C MET A 86 -1.24 -10.83 7.35
N PHE A 87 -1.12 -12.08 6.88
CA PHE A 87 -1.36 -12.42 5.47
C PHE A 87 -2.83 -12.76 5.15
N THR A 88 -3.68 -12.86 6.16
CA THR A 88 -5.12 -13.14 5.98
C THR A 88 -5.98 -11.89 6.09
N LYS A 89 -5.61 -10.95 6.97
CA LYS A 89 -6.32 -9.68 7.20
C LYS A 89 -5.56 -8.47 6.70
N GLY A 90 -4.24 -8.54 6.63
CA GLY A 90 -3.36 -7.45 6.22
C GLY A 90 -2.88 -7.51 4.78
N PHE A 91 -3.17 -8.57 4.01
CA PHE A 91 -2.65 -8.73 2.64
C PHE A 91 -2.92 -7.51 1.73
N TRP A 92 -4.04 -6.83 1.92
CA TRP A 92 -4.42 -5.64 1.15
C TRP A 92 -3.45 -4.47 1.33
N LEU A 93 -2.61 -4.48 2.37
CA LEU A 93 -1.61 -3.46 2.68
C LEU A 93 -0.33 -3.60 1.86
N TRP A 94 -0.12 -4.70 1.12
CA TRP A 94 1.12 -4.90 0.37
C TRP A 94 1.43 -3.76 -0.62
N PRO A 95 0.50 -3.31 -1.48
CA PRO A 95 0.81 -2.26 -2.44
C PRO A 95 1.10 -0.91 -1.76
N ILE A 96 0.54 -0.68 -0.56
CA ILE A 96 0.85 0.49 0.26
C ILE A 96 2.28 0.36 0.82
N GLY A 97 2.67 -0.81 1.33
CA GLY A 97 4.06 -1.07 1.72
C GLY A 97 5.04 -0.88 0.56
N ARG A 98 4.67 -1.33 -0.64
CA ARG A 98 5.45 -1.13 -1.88
C ARG A 98 5.60 0.35 -2.26
N TYR A 99 4.58 1.18 -2.01
CA TYR A 99 4.69 2.63 -2.20
C TYR A 99 5.75 3.23 -1.29
N ILE A 100 5.80 2.82 -0.02
CA ILE A 100 6.83 3.30 0.92
C ILE A 100 8.21 2.79 0.54
N GLU A 101 8.33 1.55 0.09
CA GLU A 101 9.59 1.01 -0.43
C GLU A 101 10.14 1.87 -1.57
N LYS A 102 9.29 2.35 -2.49
CA LYS A 102 9.73 3.14 -3.64
C LYS A 102 9.98 4.62 -3.34
N HIS A 103 9.22 5.19 -2.40
CA HIS A 103 9.19 6.64 -2.18
C HIS A 103 9.64 7.07 -0.78
N GLY A 104 9.99 6.12 0.10
CA GLY A 104 10.26 6.40 1.51
C GLY A 104 11.44 7.32 1.79
N LEU A 105 12.36 7.44 0.84
CA LEU A 105 13.50 8.37 0.93
C LEU A 105 13.08 9.84 0.75
N GLU A 106 11.89 10.11 0.21
CA GLU A 106 11.36 11.48 0.08
C GLU A 106 11.08 12.12 1.45
N ASN A 107 10.71 11.31 2.45
CA ASN A 107 10.60 11.74 3.83
C ASN A 107 10.79 10.55 4.78
N VAL A 108 12.02 10.37 5.25
CA VAL A 108 12.42 9.20 6.05
C VAL A 108 11.67 9.12 7.39
N ASP A 109 11.49 10.25 8.09
CA ASP A 109 10.80 10.24 9.40
C ASP A 109 9.34 9.78 9.26
N VAL A 110 8.62 10.36 8.29
CA VAL A 110 7.24 9.97 7.99
C VAL A 110 7.15 8.51 7.55
N SER A 111 8.16 8.01 6.83
CA SER A 111 8.23 6.62 6.39
C SER A 111 8.44 5.66 7.55
N ILE A 112 9.37 5.96 8.46
CA ILE A 112 9.65 5.12 9.64
C ILE A 112 8.40 5.04 10.53
N ASP A 113 7.75 6.18 10.80
CA ASP A 113 6.51 6.22 11.58
C ASP A 113 5.40 5.39 10.93
N PHE A 114 5.24 5.49 9.61
CA PHE A 114 4.27 4.69 8.88
C PHE A 114 4.62 3.20 8.90
N ILE A 115 5.89 2.83 8.70
CA ILE A 115 6.35 1.44 8.74
C ILE A 115 6.09 0.84 10.11
N TYR A 116 6.31 1.59 11.19
CA TYR A 116 5.98 1.16 12.54
C TYR A 116 4.49 0.79 12.66
N GLU A 117 3.58 1.65 12.20
CA GLU A 117 2.15 1.35 12.22
C GLU A 117 1.73 0.24 11.24
N LEU A 118 2.40 0.14 10.09
CA LEU A 118 2.22 -0.95 9.13
C LEU A 118 2.57 -2.28 9.77
N THR A 119 3.68 -2.39 10.51
CA THR A 119 4.16 -3.66 11.10
C THR A 119 3.20 -4.28 12.13
N GLN A 120 2.27 -3.48 12.67
CA GLN A 120 1.23 -3.94 13.60
C GLN A 120 0.03 -4.60 12.89
N ARG A 121 -0.01 -4.55 11.54
CA ARG A 121 -1.11 -5.01 10.68
C ARG A 121 -0.64 -5.85 9.51
N PHE A 122 0.58 -5.60 9.05
CA PHE A 122 1.24 -6.25 7.95
C PHE A 122 2.77 -6.34 8.15
N THR A 123 3.55 -6.77 7.15
CA THR A 123 5.01 -6.68 7.20
C THR A 123 5.48 -5.32 6.68
N GLY A 124 6.48 -4.74 7.35
CA GLY A 124 7.19 -3.54 6.90
C GLY A 124 8.61 -3.83 6.38
N GLU A 125 8.99 -5.10 6.28
CA GLU A 125 10.38 -5.51 6.03
C GLU A 125 10.92 -5.06 4.66
N PHE A 126 10.05 -4.93 3.66
CA PHE A 126 10.44 -4.47 2.33
C PHE A 126 10.54 -2.95 2.29
N ALA A 127 9.58 -2.28 2.92
CA ALA A 127 9.52 -0.82 3.00
C ALA A 127 10.72 -0.20 3.74
N ILE A 128 11.27 -0.90 4.75
CA ILE A 128 12.38 -0.37 5.55
C ILE A 128 13.76 -0.53 4.90
N ARG A 129 13.94 -1.46 3.95
CA ARG A 129 15.25 -1.80 3.37
C ARG A 129 15.93 -0.61 2.70
N PRO A 130 15.28 0.18 1.82
CA PRO A 130 15.94 1.31 1.17
C PRO A 130 16.39 2.37 2.18
N ILE A 131 15.65 2.56 3.27
CA ILE A 131 16.00 3.49 4.34
C ILE A 131 17.24 3.00 5.09
N LEU A 132 17.33 1.71 5.38
CA LEU A 132 18.52 1.12 6.04
C LEU A 132 19.76 1.16 5.15
N GLU A 133 19.60 0.99 3.84
CA GLU A 133 20.69 1.07 2.86
C GLU A 133 21.25 2.49 2.76
N GLU A 134 20.39 3.51 2.70
CA GLU A 134 20.81 4.92 2.57
C GLU A 134 21.14 5.59 3.91
N PHE A 135 20.46 5.21 4.99
CA PHE A 135 20.56 5.83 6.32
C PHE A 135 20.69 4.78 7.45
N PRO A 136 21.81 4.03 7.53
CA PRO A 136 21.97 2.92 8.48
C PRO A 136 21.94 3.32 9.96
N GLN A 137 22.02 4.61 10.31
CA GLN A 137 22.03 5.12 11.70
C GLN A 137 20.69 5.74 12.15
N LYS A 138 19.65 5.70 11.31
CA LYS A 138 18.36 6.37 11.56
C LYS A 138 17.39 5.58 12.45
N LEU A 139 17.71 4.34 12.79
CA LEU A 139 16.89 3.43 13.60
C LEU A 139 17.58 3.05 14.91
#